data_AF-A0A9D4UZV1-F1
#
_entry.id   AF-A0A9D4UZV1-F1
#
_cell.length_a   1.000
_cell.length_b   1.000
_cell.length_c   1.000
_cell.angle_alpha   90.00
_cell.angle_beta   90.00
_cell.angle_gamma   90.00
#
_symmetry.space_group_name_H-M   'P 1'
#
loop_
_entity.id
_entity.type
_entity.pdbx_description
1 polymer ?
#
loop_
_entity_poly.entity_id
_entity_poly.type
_entity_poly.pdbx_seq_one_letter_code
_entity_poly.pdbx_strand_id
1 'polypeptide(L)'
;MRQQIRGLISCCPDEVVFASSFEQGVYCHLLCALVHRDDVEVLTAIFAYTLVEALRMLEVDWKNLCHDIKFGHLNQSKVIDPSLRAIMKDKVLMCRNARRANQVAAICEAASQQCAWNGIIKKLWPRCKYVLSIMTGSMEAYVETLQAYAGEDVPCCLSFSHMELIEYPPKIDITMCER
;
A
#
# COMPACT_ATOMS: atom_id res chain seq x y z
N MET A 1 -14.44 23.47 -9.45
CA MET A 1 -14.32 22.46 -10.52
C MET A 1 -14.62 21.10 -9.89
N ARG A 2 -15.73 20.43 -10.22
CA ARG A 2 -16.08 19.10 -9.69
C ARG A 2 -15.52 18.04 -10.63
N GLN A 3 -14.40 17.42 -10.26
CA GLN A 3 -14.04 16.14 -10.86
C GLN A 3 -14.79 15.04 -10.12
N GLN A 4 -15.62 14.31 -10.87
CA GLN A 4 -16.28 13.10 -10.41
C GLN A 4 -15.19 12.08 -10.08
N ILE A 5 -15.00 11.78 -8.80
CA ILE A 5 -14.10 10.71 -8.36
C ILE A 5 -14.68 9.41 -8.92
N ARG A 6 -14.01 8.83 -9.93
CA ARG A 6 -14.24 7.44 -10.31
C ARG A 6 -14.12 6.62 -9.04
N GLY A 7 -15.14 5.81 -8.70
CA GLY A 7 -15.16 5.02 -7.48
C GLY A 7 -13.83 4.30 -7.30
N LEU A 8 -13.10 4.61 -6.23
CA LEU A 8 -11.85 3.93 -5.93
C LEU A 8 -12.17 2.46 -5.66
N ILE A 9 -11.67 1.58 -6.51
CA ILE A 9 -11.75 0.14 -6.29
C ILE A 9 -10.51 -0.27 -5.50
N SER A 10 -10.73 -0.83 -4.32
CA SER A 10 -9.64 -1.38 -3.51
C SER A 10 -8.97 -2.54 -4.24
N CYS A 11 -7.63 -2.59 -4.23
CA CYS A 11 -6.88 -3.74 -4.71
C CYS A 11 -6.94 -4.94 -3.75
N CYS A 12 -7.45 -4.71 -2.53
CA CYS A 12 -7.49 -5.69 -1.46
C CYS A 12 -8.93 -6.19 -1.26
N PRO A 13 -9.15 -7.51 -1.10
CA PRO A 13 -10.45 -8.03 -0.68
C PRO A 13 -10.87 -7.46 0.68
N ASP A 14 -12.17 -7.23 0.88
CA ASP A 14 -12.72 -6.68 2.12
C ASP A 14 -12.30 -7.50 3.34
N GLU A 15 -12.20 -8.82 3.19
CA GLU A 15 -11.83 -9.70 4.30
C GLU A 15 -10.39 -9.48 4.79
N VAL A 16 -9.49 -9.00 3.91
CA VAL A 16 -8.12 -8.63 4.30
C VAL A 16 -8.09 -7.28 5.01
N VAL A 17 -8.97 -6.34 4.63
CA VAL A 17 -9.13 -5.03 5.28
C VAL A 17 -9.49 -5.21 6.77
N PHE A 18 -10.26 -6.25 7.08
CA PHE A 18 -10.69 -6.58 8.45
C PHE A 18 -9.86 -7.69 9.11
N ALA A 19 -8.61 -7.90 8.66
CA ALA A 19 -7.70 -8.87 9.25
C ALA A 19 -7.51 -8.64 10.76
N SER A 20 -7.63 -9.70 11.56
CA SER A 20 -7.52 -9.65 13.02
C SER A 20 -6.11 -9.31 13.51
N SER A 21 -5.09 -9.61 12.71
CA SER A 21 -3.68 -9.35 13.01
C SER A 21 -3.17 -8.24 12.11
N PHE A 22 -2.72 -7.15 12.74
CA PHE A 22 -2.21 -5.98 12.04
C PHE A 22 -1.05 -6.32 11.09
N GLU A 23 -0.05 -7.06 11.57
CA GLU A 23 1.12 -7.45 10.76
C GLU A 23 0.73 -8.32 9.56
N GLN A 24 -0.15 -9.30 9.76
CA GLN A 24 -0.62 -10.16 8.67
C GLN A 24 -1.46 -9.37 7.66
N GLY A 25 -2.31 -8.46 8.14
CA GLY A 25 -3.08 -7.56 7.29
C GLY A 25 -2.18 -6.68 6.43
N VAL A 26 -1.19 -6.02 7.04
CA VAL A 26 -0.21 -5.17 6.33
C VAL A 26 0.55 -5.96 5.27
N TYR A 27 1.01 -7.16 5.59
CA TYR A 27 1.70 -8.03 4.62
C TYR A 27 0.79 -8.38 3.42
N CYS A 28 -0.46 -8.73 3.68
CA CYS A 28 -1.44 -9.03 2.63
C CYS A 28 -1.80 -7.79 1.80
N HIS A 29 -1.94 -6.61 2.42
CA HIS A 29 -2.16 -5.34 1.72
C HIS A 29 -1.00 -4.98 0.79
N LEU A 30 0.24 -5.16 1.24
CA LEU A 30 1.43 -4.97 0.40
C LEU A 30 1.44 -5.93 -0.79
N LEU A 31 1.12 -7.21 -0.57
CA LEU A 31 1.02 -8.18 -1.66
C LEU A 31 -0.04 -7.76 -2.69
N CYS A 32 -1.23 -7.36 -2.26
CA CYS A 32 -2.27 -6.86 -3.15
C CYS A 32 -1.77 -5.66 -3.96
N ALA A 33 -1.16 -4.67 -3.29
CA ALA A 33 -0.64 -3.47 -3.93
C ALA A 33 0.48 -3.79 -4.93
N LEU A 34 1.37 -4.74 -4.63
CA LEU A 34 2.44 -5.16 -5.52
C LEU A 34 1.93 -6.00 -6.69
N VAL A 35 0.95 -6.88 -6.48
CA VAL A 35 0.27 -7.62 -7.55
C VAL A 35 -0.41 -6.65 -8.49
N HIS A 36 -1.03 -5.59 -7.99
CA HIS A 36 -1.67 -4.57 -8.81
C HIS A 36 -0.78 -3.36 -9.05
N ARG A 37 0.57 -3.50 -9.01
CA ARG A 37 1.48 -2.33 -8.96
C ARG A 37 1.20 -1.30 -10.03
N ASP A 38 0.89 -1.80 -11.22
CA ASP A 38 0.69 -0.95 -12.36
C ASP A 38 -0.63 -0.21 -12.18
N ASP A 39 -1.70 -0.79 -11.62
CA ASP A 39 -3.06 -0.22 -11.48
C ASP A 39 -3.26 0.71 -10.28
N VAL A 40 -2.34 0.73 -9.31
CA VAL A 40 -2.46 1.59 -8.13
C VAL A 40 -2.28 3.06 -8.51
N GLU A 41 -3.37 3.83 -8.40
CA GLU A 41 -3.37 5.29 -8.57
C GLU A 41 -3.26 6.05 -7.25
N VAL A 42 -3.67 5.42 -6.15
CA VAL A 42 -3.73 6.04 -4.82
C VAL A 42 -3.32 5.03 -3.77
N LEU A 43 -2.40 5.41 -2.89
CA LEU A 43 -2.15 4.68 -1.66
C LEU A 43 -2.91 5.35 -0.53
N THR A 44 -3.68 4.57 0.23
CA THR A 44 -4.53 5.09 1.29
C THR A 44 -4.44 4.24 2.54
N ALA A 45 -4.41 4.88 3.69
CA ALA A 45 -4.66 4.27 4.99
C ALA A 45 -5.35 5.30 5.89
N ILE A 46 -5.93 4.85 7.01
CA ILE A 46 -6.53 5.78 7.97
C ILE A 46 -5.44 6.64 8.61
N PHE A 47 -4.34 6.03 9.07
CA PHE A 47 -3.27 6.72 9.79
C PHE A 47 -1.93 6.61 9.06
N ALA A 48 -1.12 7.67 9.15
CA ALA A 48 0.17 7.73 8.45
C ALA A 48 1.11 6.63 8.94
N TYR A 49 1.01 6.30 10.24
CA TYR A 49 1.68 5.17 10.86
C TYR A 49 1.51 3.87 10.07
N THR A 50 0.30 3.55 9.61
CA THR A 50 0.03 2.29 8.89
C THR A 50 0.78 2.21 7.57
N LEU A 51 0.85 3.32 6.82
CA LEU A 51 1.61 3.36 5.57
C LEU A 51 3.12 3.28 5.82
N VAL A 52 3.61 4.01 6.83
CA VAL A 52 5.03 3.94 7.20
C VAL A 52 5.42 2.53 7.62
N GLU A 53 4.58 1.85 8.40
CA GLU A 53 4.85 0.49 8.85
C GLU A 53 4.78 -0.52 7.70
N ALA A 54 3.85 -0.33 6.76
CA ALA A 54 3.82 -1.12 5.53
C ALA A 54 5.11 -0.94 4.70
N LEU A 55 5.58 0.29 4.57
CA LEU A 55 6.80 0.57 3.80
C LEU A 55 8.05 0.02 4.50
N ARG A 56 8.15 0.13 5.83
CA ARG A 56 9.21 -0.51 6.63
C ARG A 56 9.21 -2.03 6.50
N MET A 57 8.03 -2.66 6.58
CA MET A 57 7.91 -4.10 6.35
C MET A 57 8.38 -4.48 4.95
N LEU A 58 8.04 -3.69 3.94
CA LEU A 58 8.53 -3.89 2.58
C LEU A 58 10.06 -3.81 2.51
N GLU A 59 10.70 -2.88 3.20
CA GLU A 59 12.18 -2.79 3.23
C GLU A 59 12.84 -4.07 3.73
N VAL A 60 12.25 -4.67 4.77
CA VAL A 60 12.80 -5.87 5.43
C VAL A 60 12.43 -7.14 4.66
N ASP A 61 11.20 -7.24 4.16
CA ASP A 61 10.60 -8.48 3.67
C ASP A 61 10.36 -8.52 2.14
N TRP A 62 10.87 -7.57 1.36
CA TRP A 62 10.66 -7.55 -0.09
C TRP A 62 11.01 -8.87 -0.80
N LYS A 63 12.00 -9.61 -0.29
CA LYS A 63 12.38 -10.93 -0.84
C LYS A 63 11.27 -11.97 -0.68
N ASN A 64 10.64 -12.00 0.50
CA ASN A 64 9.51 -12.88 0.79
C ASN A 64 8.28 -12.48 -0.05
N LEU A 65 8.00 -11.17 -0.14
CA LEU A 65 6.92 -10.64 -0.96
C LEU A 65 7.11 -11.02 -2.45
N CYS A 66 8.32 -10.85 -2.99
CA CYS A 66 8.62 -11.22 -4.38
C CYS A 66 8.53 -12.74 -4.60
N HIS A 67 8.97 -13.54 -3.63
CA HIS A 67 8.83 -14.99 -3.67
C HIS A 67 7.35 -15.39 -3.77
N ASP A 68 6.51 -14.83 -2.91
CA ASP A 68 5.08 -15.15 -2.86
C ASP A 68 4.37 -14.79 -4.18
N ILE A 69 4.71 -13.64 -4.79
CA ILE A 69 4.20 -13.23 -6.11
C ILE A 69 4.70 -14.16 -7.24
N LYS A 70 5.96 -14.57 -7.18
CA LYS A 70 6.59 -15.44 -8.20
C LYS A 70 5.98 -16.84 -8.21
N PHE A 71 5.71 -17.39 -7.03
CA PHE A 71 5.23 -18.75 -6.87
C PHE A 71 3.73 -18.86 -6.65
N GLY A 72 3.03 -17.75 -6.38
CA GLY A 72 1.59 -17.75 -6.13
C GLY A 72 1.22 -18.42 -4.80
N HIS A 73 2.13 -18.39 -3.82
CA HIS A 73 1.95 -19.06 -2.54
C HIS A 73 2.37 -18.13 -1.40
N LEU A 74 1.50 -17.97 -0.40
CA LEU A 74 1.79 -17.18 0.79
C LEU A 74 2.77 -17.88 1.71
N ASN A 75 3.79 -17.15 2.15
CA ASN A 75 4.71 -17.59 3.18
C ASN A 75 3.96 -17.93 4.49
N GLN A 76 4.12 -19.16 4.96
CA GLN A 76 3.43 -19.69 6.13
C GLN A 76 3.89 -19.10 7.46
N SER A 77 5.13 -18.59 7.53
CA SER A 77 5.61 -17.89 8.73
C SER A 77 5.13 -16.44 8.80
N LYS A 78 4.70 -15.85 7.68
CA LYS A 78 4.23 -14.46 7.60
C LYS A 78 2.72 -14.34 7.75
N VAL A 79 1.96 -15.25 7.16
CA VAL A 79 0.50 -15.31 7.29
C VAL A 79 0.11 -16.68 7.81
N ILE A 80 -0.28 -16.71 9.08
CA ILE A 80 -0.64 -17.91 9.84
C ILE A 80 -2.15 -18.16 9.73
N ASP A 81 -2.95 -17.08 9.69
CA ASP A 81 -4.41 -17.17 9.68
C ASP A 81 -4.92 -17.96 8.45
N PRO A 82 -5.60 -19.10 8.65
CA PRO A 82 -6.05 -19.94 7.55
C PRO A 82 -7.06 -19.26 6.62
N SER A 83 -7.89 -18.36 7.15
CA SER A 83 -8.91 -17.64 6.38
C SER A 83 -8.25 -16.65 5.43
N LEU A 84 -7.34 -15.81 5.94
CA LEU A 84 -6.56 -14.87 5.12
C LEU A 84 -5.76 -15.60 4.05
N ARG A 85 -5.19 -16.76 4.37
CA ARG A 85 -4.45 -17.57 3.40
C ARG A 85 -5.34 -18.07 2.27
N ALA A 86 -6.53 -18.56 2.58
CA ALA A 86 -7.49 -19.01 1.57
C ALA A 86 -7.91 -17.84 0.67
N ILE A 87 -8.30 -16.71 1.26
CA ILE A 87 -8.73 -15.52 0.52
C ILE A 87 -7.62 -15.00 -0.41
N MET A 88 -6.39 -14.87 0.09
CA MET A 88 -5.28 -14.38 -0.72
C MET A 88 -4.92 -15.34 -1.85
N LYS A 89 -4.98 -16.65 -1.60
CA LYS A 89 -4.77 -17.66 -2.64
C LYS A 89 -5.84 -17.58 -3.73
N ASP A 90 -7.10 -17.47 -3.32
CA ASP A 90 -8.24 -17.56 -4.21
C ASP A 90 -8.51 -16.25 -4.96
N LYS A 91 -8.20 -15.09 -4.37
CA LYS A 91 -8.54 -13.77 -4.94
C LYS A 91 -7.34 -12.98 -5.48
N VAL A 92 -6.13 -13.18 -4.96
CA VAL A 92 -4.98 -12.30 -5.24
C VAL A 92 -3.84 -13.04 -5.94
N LEU A 93 -3.46 -14.20 -5.42
CA LEU A 93 -2.35 -15.03 -5.91
C LEU A 93 -2.82 -16.14 -6.86
N MET A 94 -3.93 -15.92 -7.59
CA MET A 94 -4.51 -16.90 -8.51
C MET A 94 -3.49 -17.40 -9.56
N CYS A 95 -2.62 -16.50 -10.03
CA CYS A 95 -1.66 -16.76 -11.09
C CYS A 95 -0.24 -16.41 -10.65
N ARG A 96 0.69 -17.33 -10.89
CA ARG A 96 2.13 -17.11 -10.73
C ARG A 96 2.59 -15.99 -11.65
N ASN A 97 3.28 -14.98 -11.12
CA ASN A 97 3.75 -13.86 -11.93
C ASN A 97 5.24 -13.57 -11.69
N ALA A 98 6.10 -14.40 -12.31
CA ALA A 98 7.54 -14.24 -12.22
C ALA A 98 8.03 -12.90 -12.81
N ARG A 99 7.39 -12.40 -13.87
CA ARG A 99 7.75 -11.11 -14.49
C ARG A 99 7.60 -9.98 -13.49
N ARG A 100 6.44 -9.88 -12.85
CA ARG A 100 6.14 -8.84 -11.86
C ARG A 100 7.02 -8.97 -10.63
N ALA A 101 7.21 -10.18 -10.12
CA ALA A 101 8.12 -10.44 -9.01
C ALA A 101 9.55 -9.97 -9.31
N ASN A 102 10.08 -10.26 -10.50
CA ASN A 102 11.42 -9.83 -10.89
C ASN A 102 11.52 -8.31 -11.04
N GLN A 103 10.46 -7.65 -11.53
CA GLN A 103 10.42 -6.18 -11.63
C GLN A 103 10.46 -5.52 -10.25
N VAL A 104 9.63 -6.00 -9.32
CA VAL A 104 9.62 -5.52 -7.92
C VAL A 104 10.97 -5.79 -7.27
N ALA A 105 11.51 -7.01 -7.43
CA ALA A 105 12.80 -7.39 -6.88
C ALA A 105 13.93 -6.49 -7.36
N ALA A 106 14.00 -6.17 -8.65
CA ALA A 106 15.03 -5.29 -9.20
C ALA A 106 14.97 -3.86 -8.60
N ILE A 107 13.75 -3.34 -8.39
CA ILE A 107 13.54 -2.03 -7.77
C ILE A 107 13.98 -2.04 -6.30
N CYS A 108 13.53 -3.03 -5.53
CA CYS A 108 13.86 -3.16 -4.12
C CYS A 108 15.34 -3.46 -3.88
N GLU A 109 15.97 -4.28 -4.74
CA GLU A 109 17.39 -4.58 -4.67
C GLU A 109 18.23 -3.32 -4.91
N ALA A 110 17.90 -2.53 -5.94
CA ALA A 110 18.57 -1.25 -6.20
C ALA A 110 18.41 -0.27 -5.01
N ALA A 111 17.20 -0.16 -4.46
CA ALA A 111 16.95 0.69 -3.28
C ALA A 111 17.75 0.22 -2.05
N SER A 112 17.81 -1.08 -1.82
CA SER A 112 18.54 -1.68 -0.69
C SER A 112 20.05 -1.51 -0.84
N GLN A 113 20.62 -1.71 -2.03
CA GLN A 113 22.05 -1.53 -2.29
C GLN A 113 22.51 -0.08 -2.12
N GLN A 114 21.66 0.87 -2.48
CA GLN A 114 21.95 2.30 -2.38
C GLN A 114 21.54 2.91 -1.03
N CYS A 115 20.95 2.11 -0.13
CA CYS A 115 20.31 2.59 1.10
C CYS A 115 19.34 3.77 0.83
N ALA A 116 18.64 3.72 -0.31
CA ALA A 116 17.89 4.84 -0.87
C ALA A 116 16.45 4.41 -1.17
N TRP A 117 15.65 4.35 -0.10
CA TRP A 117 14.21 4.10 -0.17
C TRP A 117 13.38 5.36 -0.43
N ASN A 118 14.04 6.51 -0.54
CA ASN A 118 13.38 7.76 -0.88
C ASN A 118 12.77 7.67 -2.29
N GLY A 119 11.51 8.10 -2.41
CA GLY A 119 10.73 8.01 -3.65
C GLY A 119 10.40 6.57 -4.09
N ILE A 120 10.51 5.57 -3.20
CA ILE A 120 10.19 4.17 -3.55
C ILE A 120 8.75 4.01 -4.02
N ILE A 121 7.81 4.82 -3.51
CA ILE A 121 6.40 4.73 -3.87
C ILE A 121 6.23 4.92 -5.39
N LYS A 122 6.85 5.95 -5.97
CA LYS A 122 6.74 6.21 -7.41
C LYS A 122 7.43 5.13 -8.24
N LYS A 123 8.54 4.58 -7.74
CA LYS A 123 9.28 3.49 -8.41
C LYS A 123 8.45 2.20 -8.42
N LEU A 124 7.80 1.85 -7.31
CA LEU A 124 7.01 0.63 -7.21
C LEU A 124 5.62 0.78 -7.83
N TRP A 125 4.96 1.92 -7.66
CA TRP A 125 3.64 2.21 -8.17
C TRP A 125 3.71 3.40 -9.14
N PRO A 126 4.08 3.17 -10.41
CA PRO A 126 4.37 4.26 -11.36
C PRO A 126 3.16 5.14 -11.66
N ARG A 127 1.94 4.57 -11.61
CA ARG A 127 0.68 5.33 -11.79
C ARG A 127 0.16 5.98 -10.50
N CYS A 128 0.86 5.84 -9.36
CA CYS A 128 0.47 6.50 -8.13
C CYS A 128 0.53 8.04 -8.30
N LYS A 129 -0.57 8.70 -7.94
CA LYS A 129 -0.78 10.15 -8.07
C LYS A 129 -0.70 10.86 -6.74
N TYR A 130 -1.15 10.24 -5.66
CA TYR A 130 -1.14 10.83 -4.32
C TYR A 130 -1.27 9.76 -3.24
N VAL A 131 -0.84 10.11 -2.04
CA VAL A 131 -1.01 9.32 -0.82
C VAL A 131 -2.06 9.99 0.06
N LEU A 132 -3.08 9.25 0.49
CA LEU A 132 -4.13 9.75 1.40
C LEU A 132 -4.01 9.12 2.77
N SER A 133 -3.91 9.97 3.81
CA SER A 133 -3.91 9.51 5.19
C SER A 133 -4.21 10.65 6.17
N ILE A 134 -4.62 10.32 7.40
CA ILE A 134 -4.54 11.26 8.52
C ILE A 134 -3.06 11.42 8.89
N MET A 135 -2.56 12.66 8.86
CA MET A 135 -1.16 13.00 9.15
C MET A 135 -1.02 14.16 10.16
N THR A 136 -2.11 14.55 10.81
CA THR A 136 -2.14 15.61 11.82
C THR A 136 -2.12 15.05 13.25
N GLY A 137 -1.83 15.90 14.24
CA GLY A 137 -1.85 15.51 15.65
C GLY A 137 -0.75 14.49 15.97
N SER A 138 -1.10 13.37 16.59
CA SER A 138 -0.12 12.32 16.94
C SER A 138 0.54 11.67 15.72
N MET A 139 -0.01 11.86 14.51
CA MET A 139 0.54 11.32 13.27
C MET A 139 1.61 12.23 12.63
N GLU A 140 1.80 13.45 13.11
CA GLU A 140 2.78 14.41 12.55
C GLU A 140 4.21 13.86 12.57
N ALA A 141 4.53 13.05 13.58
CA ALA A 141 5.82 12.37 13.71
C ALA A 141 6.15 11.41 12.54
N TYR A 142 5.15 11.00 11.74
CA TYR A 142 5.32 10.08 10.61
C TYR A 142 5.32 10.79 9.25
N VAL A 143 4.98 12.09 9.20
CA VAL A 143 4.82 12.87 7.96
C VAL A 143 6.12 12.88 7.16
N GLU A 144 7.23 13.27 7.79
CA GLU A 144 8.53 13.40 7.13
C GLU A 144 9.00 12.06 6.55
N THR A 145 8.85 10.98 7.33
CA THR A 145 9.18 9.63 6.87
C THR A 145 8.31 9.21 5.68
N LEU A 146 7.00 9.46 5.74
CA LEU A 146 6.10 9.11 4.63
C LEU A 146 6.39 9.93 3.37
N GLN A 147 6.69 11.23 3.52
CA GLN A 147 7.11 12.10 2.42
C GLN A 147 8.44 11.65 1.81
N ALA A 148 9.40 11.20 2.63
CA ALA A 148 10.65 10.64 2.13
C ALA A 148 10.39 9.43 1.22
N TYR A 149 9.54 8.48 1.64
CA TYR A 149 9.14 7.34 0.81
C TYR A 149 8.37 7.73 -0.45
N ALA A 150 7.51 8.75 -0.36
CA ALA A 150 6.73 9.26 -1.49
C ALA A 150 7.63 9.93 -2.54
N GLY A 151 8.64 10.67 -2.09
CA GLY A 151 9.47 11.52 -2.92
C GLY A 151 8.71 12.78 -3.37
N GLU A 152 9.37 13.60 -4.18
CA GLU A 152 8.81 14.87 -4.67
C GLU A 152 7.65 14.67 -5.68
N ASP A 153 7.62 13.52 -6.36
CA ASP A 153 6.66 13.22 -7.43
C ASP A 153 5.27 12.81 -6.95
N VAL A 154 5.12 12.46 -5.66
CA VAL A 154 3.86 11.93 -5.11
C VAL A 154 3.47 12.76 -3.89
N PRO A 155 2.50 13.68 -4.02
CA PRO A 155 2.04 14.46 -2.89
C PRO A 155 1.35 13.59 -1.83
N CYS A 156 1.69 13.85 -0.56
CA CYS A 156 0.98 13.31 0.60
C CYS A 156 -0.12 14.29 1.01
N CYS A 157 -1.38 13.92 0.79
CA CYS A 157 -2.53 14.76 1.08
C CYS A 157 -3.21 14.32 2.39
N LEU A 158 -3.59 15.31 3.19
CA LEU A 158 -4.38 15.09 4.40
C LEU A 158 -5.77 14.60 4.04
N SER A 159 -6.13 13.43 4.56
CA SER A 159 -7.52 12.96 4.57
C SER A 159 -8.16 13.34 5.90
N PHE A 160 -9.21 14.15 5.87
CA PHE A 160 -10.07 14.37 7.03
C PHE A 160 -11.26 13.42 6.94
N SER A 161 -11.16 12.23 7.52
CA SER A 161 -12.36 11.46 7.82
C SER A 161 -12.99 12.07 9.07
N HIS A 162 -13.97 12.96 8.90
CA HIS A 162 -14.96 13.17 9.97
C HIS A 162 -15.53 11.79 10.30
N MET A 163 -15.56 11.44 11.58
CA MET A 163 -16.04 10.16 12.10
C MET A 163 -17.58 10.10 12.04
N GLU A 164 -18.18 10.49 10.92
CA GLU A 164 -19.58 10.23 10.60
C GLU A 164 -19.57 9.09 9.60
N LEU A 165 -20.00 7.91 10.08
CA LEU A 165 -20.51 6.76 9.34
C LEU A 165 -19.81 6.48 8.00
N ILE A 166 -19.07 5.36 7.94
CA ILE A 166 -18.53 4.78 6.70
C ILE A 166 -19.69 4.53 5.71
N GLU A 167 -20.08 5.56 4.96
CA GLU A 167 -20.89 5.45 3.75
C GLU A 167 -19.92 5.29 2.60
N TYR A 168 -19.91 4.09 2.02
CA TYR A 168 -19.32 3.87 0.71
C TYR A 168 -20.22 4.50 -0.36
N PRO A 169 -19.73 5.35 -1.27
CA PRO A 169 -18.34 5.82 -1.43
C PRO A 169 -18.02 7.11 -0.65
N PRO A 170 -16.77 7.28 -0.15
CA PRO A 170 -16.38 8.47 0.59
C PRO A 170 -16.38 9.71 -0.29
N LYS A 171 -17.02 10.79 0.18
CA LYS A 171 -16.87 12.13 -0.38
C LYS A 171 -15.51 12.69 0.06
N ILE A 172 -14.50 12.57 -0.81
CA ILE A 172 -13.18 13.19 -0.60
C ILE A 172 -13.27 14.64 -1.08
N ASP A 173 -13.12 15.59 -0.16
CA ASP A 173 -13.02 17.01 -0.49
C ASP A 173 -11.53 17.39 -0.60
N ILE A 174 -11.04 17.53 -1.83
CA ILE A 174 -9.60 17.71 -2.14
C ILE A 174 -9.15 19.18 -2.02
N THR A 175 -9.90 20.03 -1.32
CA THR A 175 -9.77 21.50 -1.38
C THR A 175 -8.53 22.06 -0.65
N MET A 176 -7.64 21.24 -0.10
CA MET A 176 -6.50 21.71 0.72
C MET A 176 -5.10 21.52 0.09
N CYS A 177 -5.00 21.11 -1.18
CA CYS A 177 -3.68 20.96 -1.84
C CYS A 177 -3.19 22.22 -2.59
N GLU A 178 -3.81 23.37 -2.38
CA GLU A 178 -3.30 24.67 -2.85
C GLU A 178 -3.04 25.60 -1.64
N ARG A 179 -1.81 25.57 -1.13
CA ARG A 179 -1.20 26.72 -0.47
C ARG A 179 0.32 26.60 -0.44
#